data_AF-A0A212S9B6-F1
#
_entry.id   AF-A0A212S9B6-F1
#
_cell.length_a   1.000
_cell.length_b   1.000
_cell.length_c   1.000
_cell.angle_alpha   90.00
_cell.angle_beta   90.00
_cell.angle_gamma   90.00
#
_symmetry.space_group_name_H-M   'P 1'
#
loop_
_entity.id
_entity.type
_entity.pdbx_description
1 polymer ?
#
loop_
_entity_poly.entity_id
_entity_poly.type
_entity_poly.pdbx_seq_one_letter_code
_entity_poly.pdbx_strand_id
1 'polypeptide(L)'
;MIGLLIGAVLQVAEAQAAALERAMAFPNASTTGVPAGLSLKPSGPLLIDEAGAMVEGLDIDGGVVIAAPNVTLNNCRVRSGGYQVILVKAPGATISHCDIDNLGAGGQGISGAGRFIANNIHGCADGINVSGDNTLIRDNYIHDMKGTADSHFDSIQVDGKLSNLRIEHNAVFNEIGQTSALMLDNYWGPIDHARIERNLFVGGGYTVYINEVAKGQPGGGRVTDVVFVDNLLTAGAYGFWDIRTELGDRPVLSGNRDRVSGRLIPGQSAPEAVRSAKPRPASE
;
A
#
# COMPACT_ATOMS: atom_id res chain seq x y z
N MET A 1 11.23 43.87 8.56
CA MET A 1 12.08 42.79 9.12
C MET A 1 11.34 41.48 9.38
N ILE A 2 10.03 41.50 9.72
CA ILE A 2 9.24 40.28 9.99
C ILE A 2 9.01 39.41 8.74
N GLY A 3 8.74 40.00 7.57
CA GLY A 3 8.52 39.24 6.33
C GLY A 3 9.74 38.48 5.79
N LEU A 4 10.96 38.97 6.06
CA LEU A 4 12.20 38.33 5.60
C LEU A 4 12.55 37.09 6.44
N LEU A 5 12.28 37.13 7.75
CA LEU A 5 12.48 35.98 8.65
C LEU A 5 11.48 34.85 8.39
N ILE A 6 10.22 35.17 8.07
CA ILE A 6 9.21 34.15 7.73
C ILE A 6 9.58 33.42 6.42
N GLY A 7 10.05 34.16 5.41
CA GLY A 7 10.49 33.57 4.14
C GLY A 7 11.68 32.61 4.29
N ALA A 8 12.67 32.96 5.11
CA ALA A 8 13.83 32.12 5.36
C ALA A 8 13.49 30.83 6.12
N VAL A 9 12.59 30.88 7.11
CA VAL A 9 12.16 29.70 7.87
C VAL A 9 11.35 28.72 7.00
N LEU A 10 10.52 29.24 6.10
CA LEU A 10 9.76 28.40 5.17
C LEU A 10 10.68 27.67 4.17
N GLN A 11 11.66 28.38 3.60
CA GLN A 11 12.65 27.78 2.68
C GLN A 11 13.51 26.68 3.33
N VAL A 12 13.86 26.83 4.62
CA VAL A 12 14.62 25.80 5.35
C VAL A 12 13.79 24.54 5.58
N ALA A 13 12.49 24.67 5.87
CA ALA A 13 11.60 23.52 6.04
C ALA A 13 11.41 22.74 4.72
N GLU A 14 11.19 23.43 3.61
CA GLU A 14 11.06 22.82 2.29
C GLU A 14 12.36 22.09 1.87
N ALA A 15 13.53 22.69 2.13
CA ALA A 15 14.82 22.07 1.84
C ALA A 15 15.05 20.80 2.68
N GLN A 16 14.62 20.80 3.94
CA GLN A 16 14.76 19.65 4.84
C GLN A 16 13.81 18.50 4.45
N ALA A 17 12.59 18.83 4.02
CA ALA A 17 11.64 17.86 3.49
C ALA A 17 12.15 17.21 2.19
N ALA A 18 12.65 18.02 1.26
CA ALA A 18 13.24 17.51 0.01
C ALA A 18 14.48 16.63 0.26
N ALA A 19 15.30 16.96 1.28
CA ALA A 19 16.44 16.14 1.67
C ALA A 19 16.02 14.79 2.27
N LEU A 20 14.95 14.75 3.08
CA LEU A 20 14.40 13.52 3.64
C LEU A 20 13.85 12.60 2.54
N GLU A 21 13.07 13.15 1.62
CA GLU A 21 12.51 12.40 0.48
C GLU A 21 13.63 11.81 -0.41
N ARG A 22 14.67 12.60 -0.69
CA ARG A 22 15.86 12.13 -1.42
C ARG A 22 16.65 11.06 -0.66
N ALA A 23 16.77 11.19 0.66
CA ALA A 23 17.48 10.21 1.49
C ALA A 23 16.73 8.88 1.55
N MET A 24 15.40 8.90 1.46
CA MET A 24 14.58 7.69 1.43
C MET A 24 14.54 7.04 0.05
N ALA A 25 14.72 7.81 -1.04
CA ALA A 25 14.79 7.28 -2.42
C ALA A 25 13.58 6.38 -2.77
N PHE A 26 12.38 6.92 -2.53
CA PHE A 26 11.13 6.22 -2.72
C PHE A 26 10.94 5.66 -4.15
N PRO A 27 10.19 4.55 -4.30
CA PRO A 27 9.88 3.98 -5.60
C PRO A 27 9.21 4.97 -6.55
N ASN A 28 9.53 4.87 -7.83
CA ASN A 28 8.91 5.62 -8.91
C ASN A 28 8.96 4.81 -10.21
N ALA A 29 8.37 5.34 -11.29
CA ALA A 29 8.30 4.68 -12.59
C ALA A 29 9.65 4.19 -13.16
N SER A 30 10.79 4.77 -12.77
CA SER A 30 12.11 4.31 -13.22
C SER A 30 12.72 3.16 -12.39
N THR A 31 12.21 2.93 -11.18
CA THR A 31 12.71 1.90 -10.25
C THR A 31 11.74 0.74 -10.07
N THR A 32 10.53 0.84 -10.60
CA THR A 32 9.45 -0.15 -10.48
C THR A 32 8.92 -0.59 -11.83
N GLY A 33 8.18 -1.69 -11.83
CA GLY A 33 7.58 -2.26 -13.04
C GLY A 33 8.61 -3.02 -13.86
N VAL A 34 8.27 -3.21 -15.15
CA VAL A 34 9.11 -3.96 -16.08
C VAL A 34 10.45 -3.23 -16.28
N PRO A 35 11.60 -3.90 -16.08
CA PRO A 35 12.90 -3.28 -16.29
C PRO A 35 13.07 -2.73 -17.72
N ALA A 36 13.64 -1.54 -17.83
CA ALA A 36 13.87 -0.90 -19.12
C ALA A 36 14.72 -1.78 -20.05
N GLY A 37 14.32 -1.85 -21.33
CA GLY A 37 15.02 -2.62 -22.35
C GLY A 37 14.63 -4.10 -22.44
N LEU A 38 13.79 -4.60 -21.52
CA LEU A 38 13.27 -5.96 -21.62
C LEU A 38 12.23 -6.07 -22.74
N SER A 39 12.42 -7.04 -23.64
CA SER A 39 11.41 -7.38 -24.65
C SER A 39 10.42 -8.40 -24.10
N LEU A 40 9.16 -8.00 -24.02
CA LEU A 40 8.08 -8.85 -23.53
C LEU A 40 7.46 -9.68 -24.66
N LYS A 41 7.03 -10.90 -24.34
CA LYS A 41 6.30 -11.77 -25.27
C LYS A 41 4.79 -11.54 -25.11
N PRO A 42 4.03 -11.30 -26.20
CA PRO A 42 2.59 -11.19 -26.11
C PRO A 42 1.94 -12.45 -25.53
N SER A 43 0.92 -12.26 -24.69
CA SER A 43 0.07 -13.31 -24.14
C SER A 43 -1.37 -12.81 -23.99
N GLY A 44 -2.32 -13.74 -23.97
CA GLY A 44 -3.69 -13.47 -23.50
C GLY A 44 -3.84 -13.66 -21.99
N PRO A 45 -5.08 -13.66 -21.47
CA PRO A 45 -5.37 -13.91 -20.06
C PRO A 45 -4.79 -15.24 -19.57
N LEU A 46 -4.40 -15.30 -18.30
CA LEU A 46 -3.76 -16.48 -17.72
C LEU A 46 -4.53 -17.04 -16.52
N LEU A 47 -4.68 -18.36 -16.50
CA LEU A 47 -4.95 -19.14 -15.30
C LEU A 47 -3.67 -19.92 -14.99
N ILE A 48 -3.07 -19.65 -13.83
CA ILE A 48 -1.85 -20.32 -13.38
C ILE A 48 -2.24 -21.29 -12.27
N ASP A 49 -2.36 -22.56 -12.62
CA ASP A 49 -2.83 -23.66 -11.76
C ASP A 49 -1.75 -24.72 -11.46
N GLU A 50 -0.50 -24.45 -11.84
CA GLU A 50 0.66 -25.26 -11.50
C GLU A 50 1.41 -24.67 -10.30
N ALA A 51 1.64 -25.47 -9.26
CA ALA A 51 2.34 -25.05 -8.06
C ALA A 51 3.81 -24.75 -8.37
N GLY A 52 4.32 -23.62 -7.87
CA GLY A 52 5.71 -23.21 -8.09
C GLY A 52 5.98 -22.66 -9.50
N ALA A 53 4.94 -22.44 -10.33
CA ALA A 53 5.14 -21.93 -11.67
C ALA A 53 5.85 -20.56 -11.67
N MET A 54 6.78 -20.40 -12.59
CA MET A 54 7.46 -19.13 -12.87
C MET A 54 6.94 -18.57 -14.20
N VAL A 55 6.21 -17.47 -14.13
CA VAL A 55 5.71 -16.74 -15.29
C VAL A 55 6.50 -15.44 -15.39
N GLU A 56 7.26 -15.30 -16.48
CA GLU A 56 8.18 -14.17 -16.64
C GLU A 56 8.20 -13.60 -18.05
N GLY A 57 8.33 -12.26 -18.15
CA GLY A 57 8.64 -11.59 -19.41
C GLY A 57 7.48 -11.56 -20.41
N LEU A 58 6.25 -11.51 -19.90
CA LEU A 58 5.04 -11.49 -20.73
C LEU A 58 4.42 -10.09 -20.80
N ASP A 59 3.85 -9.75 -21.95
CA ASP A 59 2.90 -8.65 -22.13
C ASP A 59 1.50 -9.25 -22.26
N ILE A 60 0.79 -9.27 -21.14
CA ILE A 60 -0.48 -9.96 -20.94
C ILE A 60 -1.62 -8.97 -21.19
N ASP A 61 -2.40 -9.21 -22.24
CA ASP A 61 -3.66 -8.53 -22.52
C ASP A 61 -4.82 -9.39 -21.98
N GLY A 62 -5.26 -9.06 -20.76
CA GLY A 62 -6.20 -9.86 -19.99
C GLY A 62 -5.83 -10.00 -18.51
N GLY A 63 -6.77 -10.51 -17.71
CA GLY A 63 -6.54 -10.77 -16.30
C GLY A 63 -5.66 -12.01 -16.05
N VAL A 64 -5.01 -12.03 -14.88
CA VAL A 64 -4.23 -13.17 -14.38
C VAL A 64 -4.89 -13.73 -13.12
N VAL A 65 -5.14 -15.04 -13.09
CA VAL A 65 -5.60 -15.75 -11.90
C VAL A 65 -4.51 -16.71 -11.43
N ILE A 66 -3.98 -16.47 -10.23
CA ILE A 66 -3.03 -17.37 -9.57
C ILE A 66 -3.83 -18.33 -8.68
N ALA A 67 -4.02 -19.55 -9.17
CA ALA A 67 -4.84 -20.59 -8.53
C ALA A 67 -4.01 -21.67 -7.81
N ALA A 68 -2.69 -21.68 -7.98
CA ALA A 68 -1.78 -22.63 -7.35
C ALA A 68 -0.75 -21.95 -6.42
N PRO A 69 -0.25 -22.66 -5.40
CA PRO A 69 0.65 -22.08 -4.42
C PRO A 69 2.05 -21.80 -4.99
N ASN A 70 2.76 -20.86 -4.36
CA ASN A 70 4.17 -20.55 -4.65
C ASN A 70 4.46 -20.10 -6.09
N VAL A 71 3.46 -19.58 -6.79
CA VAL A 71 3.63 -19.02 -8.14
C VAL A 71 4.41 -17.71 -8.08
N THR A 72 5.32 -17.52 -9.04
CA THR A 72 5.98 -16.23 -9.26
C THR A 72 5.55 -15.64 -10.59
N LEU A 73 5.09 -14.39 -10.56
CA LEU A 73 4.89 -13.54 -11.73
C LEU A 73 5.95 -12.43 -11.69
N ASN A 74 6.88 -12.44 -12.65
CA ASN A 74 8.02 -11.54 -12.64
C ASN A 74 8.19 -10.80 -13.97
N ASN A 75 8.59 -9.53 -13.96
CA ASN A 75 8.93 -8.80 -15.19
C ASN A 75 7.81 -8.84 -16.26
N CYS A 76 6.55 -8.78 -15.85
CA CYS A 76 5.40 -8.84 -16.75
C CYS A 76 4.70 -7.49 -16.87
N ARG A 77 4.10 -7.20 -18.02
CA ARG A 77 3.07 -6.18 -18.16
C ARG A 77 1.71 -6.87 -18.15
N VAL A 78 0.76 -6.39 -17.37
CA VAL A 78 -0.61 -6.92 -17.31
C VAL A 78 -1.59 -5.77 -17.47
N ARG A 79 -2.41 -5.82 -18.53
CA ARG A 79 -3.47 -4.84 -18.80
C ARG A 79 -4.81 -5.55 -18.81
N SER A 80 -5.75 -5.09 -18.00
CA SER A 80 -7.07 -5.72 -17.92
C SER A 80 -8.13 -4.73 -17.47
N GLY A 81 -9.26 -4.69 -18.18
CA GLY A 81 -10.47 -3.98 -17.73
C GLY A 81 -11.37 -4.79 -16.79
N GLY A 82 -10.90 -5.94 -16.29
CA GLY A 82 -11.61 -6.73 -15.28
C GLY A 82 -11.57 -6.09 -13.91
N TYR A 83 -12.44 -6.52 -12.99
CA TYR A 83 -12.46 -5.97 -11.64
C TYR A 83 -11.19 -6.29 -10.82
N GLN A 84 -10.51 -7.40 -11.11
CA GLN A 84 -9.14 -7.65 -10.64
C GLN A 84 -8.22 -7.86 -11.86
N VAL A 85 -7.15 -7.08 -11.97
CA VAL A 85 -6.12 -7.30 -12.99
C VAL A 85 -5.35 -8.59 -12.67
N ILE A 86 -4.94 -8.74 -11.42
CA ILE A 86 -4.33 -9.97 -10.90
C ILE A 86 -5.11 -10.43 -9.66
N LEU A 87 -5.63 -11.65 -9.69
CA LEU A 87 -6.33 -12.28 -8.56
C LEU A 87 -5.51 -13.46 -8.02
N VAL A 88 -5.09 -13.35 -6.76
CA VAL A 88 -4.36 -14.40 -6.05
C VAL A 88 -5.32 -15.20 -5.17
N LYS A 89 -5.52 -16.47 -5.51
CA LYS A 89 -6.39 -17.40 -4.78
C LYS A 89 -5.63 -18.41 -3.92
N ALA A 90 -4.33 -18.56 -4.14
CA ALA A 90 -3.48 -19.54 -3.47
C ALA A 90 -2.30 -18.86 -2.77
N PRO A 91 -1.78 -19.43 -1.66
CA PRO A 91 -0.76 -18.79 -0.85
C PRO A 91 0.62 -18.82 -1.50
N GLY A 92 1.50 -17.94 -1.02
CA GLY A 92 2.92 -17.94 -1.40
C GLY A 92 3.22 -17.30 -2.74
N ALA A 93 2.25 -16.60 -3.36
CA ALA A 93 2.48 -15.90 -4.60
C ALA A 93 3.55 -14.80 -4.43
N THR A 94 4.42 -14.65 -5.42
CA THR A 94 5.32 -13.49 -5.56
C THR A 94 4.98 -12.78 -6.86
N ILE A 95 4.64 -11.49 -6.79
CA ILE A 95 4.41 -10.63 -7.95
C ILE A 95 5.44 -9.52 -7.89
N SER A 96 6.39 -9.52 -8.82
CA SER A 96 7.51 -8.59 -8.78
C SER A 96 7.84 -7.96 -10.13
N HIS A 97 8.30 -6.71 -10.09
CA HIS A 97 8.73 -5.98 -11.28
C HIS A 97 7.68 -5.99 -12.41
N CYS A 98 6.40 -5.95 -12.04
CA CYS A 98 5.31 -5.95 -13.00
C CYS A 98 4.74 -4.54 -13.21
N ASP A 99 4.39 -4.24 -14.45
CA ASP A 99 3.61 -3.06 -14.84
C ASP A 99 2.13 -3.48 -14.93
N ILE A 100 1.29 -2.97 -14.04
CA ILE A 100 -0.08 -3.44 -13.81
C ILE A 100 -1.04 -2.28 -14.03
N ASP A 101 -1.94 -2.44 -15.00
CA ASP A 101 -2.86 -1.39 -15.45
C ASP A 101 -4.30 -1.91 -15.52
N ASN A 102 -5.19 -1.27 -14.76
CA ASN A 102 -6.62 -1.61 -14.77
C ASN A 102 -7.43 -0.84 -15.83
N LEU A 103 -6.77 -0.04 -16.67
CA LEU A 103 -7.36 0.69 -17.79
C LEU A 103 -8.47 1.68 -17.37
N GLY A 104 -8.49 2.09 -16.09
CA GLY A 104 -9.52 2.94 -15.52
C GLY A 104 -10.86 2.24 -15.28
N ALA A 105 -10.89 0.90 -15.22
CA ALA A 105 -12.13 0.15 -15.04
C ALA A 105 -12.74 0.24 -13.64
N GLY A 106 -12.06 0.89 -12.69
CA GLY A 106 -12.53 1.08 -11.32
C GLY A 106 -12.39 -0.17 -10.44
N GLY A 107 -11.50 -1.07 -10.82
CA GLY A 107 -11.16 -2.28 -10.10
C GLY A 107 -9.80 -2.20 -9.39
N GLN A 108 -9.27 -3.38 -9.12
CA GLN A 108 -8.10 -3.64 -8.29
C GLN A 108 -6.91 -4.08 -9.16
N GLY A 109 -5.72 -3.53 -8.90
CA GLY A 109 -4.49 -3.98 -9.57
C GLY A 109 -4.11 -5.40 -9.14
N ILE A 110 -3.86 -5.59 -7.85
CA ILE A 110 -3.62 -6.91 -7.24
C ILE A 110 -4.67 -7.14 -6.15
N SER A 111 -5.33 -8.29 -6.16
CA SER A 111 -6.22 -8.71 -5.09
C SER A 111 -5.79 -10.05 -4.52
N GLY A 112 -5.55 -10.12 -3.21
CA GLY A 112 -5.18 -11.35 -2.53
C GLY A 112 -4.09 -11.18 -1.46
N ALA A 113 -3.31 -12.23 -1.24
CA ALA A 113 -2.22 -12.26 -0.27
C ALA A 113 -0.93 -12.84 -0.89
N GLY A 114 0.22 -12.30 -0.52
CA GLY A 114 1.50 -12.71 -1.08
C GLY A 114 2.61 -11.69 -0.90
N ARG A 115 3.62 -11.76 -1.77
CA ARG A 115 4.76 -10.83 -1.81
C ARG A 115 4.65 -9.97 -3.07
N PHE A 116 4.29 -8.71 -2.91
CA PHE A 116 4.14 -7.77 -4.02
C PHE A 116 5.29 -6.76 -3.95
N ILE A 117 6.23 -6.86 -4.88
CA ILE A 117 7.54 -6.21 -4.78
C ILE A 117 7.90 -5.42 -6.05
N ALA A 118 8.23 -4.13 -5.91
CA ALA A 118 8.73 -3.31 -7.02
C ALA A 118 7.80 -3.25 -8.25
N ASN A 119 6.49 -3.35 -8.04
CA ASN A 119 5.49 -3.21 -9.11
C ASN A 119 5.16 -1.74 -9.37
N ASN A 120 4.89 -1.41 -10.63
CA ASN A 120 4.30 -0.16 -11.07
C ASN A 120 2.80 -0.41 -11.29
N ILE A 121 1.94 0.16 -10.44
CA ILE A 121 0.49 -0.13 -10.44
C ILE A 121 -0.27 1.16 -10.67
N HIS A 122 -1.11 1.20 -11.69
CA HIS A 122 -1.82 2.42 -12.08
C HIS A 122 -3.15 2.14 -12.78
N GLY A 123 -3.95 3.18 -12.95
CA GLY A 123 -5.24 3.08 -13.64
C GLY A 123 -6.31 2.29 -12.87
N CYS A 124 -6.08 2.04 -11.57
CA CYS A 124 -6.97 1.29 -10.68
C CYS A 124 -7.75 2.22 -9.73
N ALA A 125 -8.87 1.75 -9.20
CA ALA A 125 -9.50 2.36 -8.03
C ALA A 125 -8.72 2.01 -6.76
N ASP A 126 -8.28 0.76 -6.65
CA ASP A 126 -7.33 0.29 -5.63
C ASP A 126 -6.13 -0.37 -6.30
N GLY A 127 -4.92 0.06 -5.98
CA GLY A 127 -3.71 -0.60 -6.47
C GLY A 127 -3.60 -2.02 -5.91
N ILE A 128 -3.79 -2.20 -4.60
CA ILE A 128 -3.70 -3.50 -3.93
C ILE A 128 -4.84 -3.65 -2.93
N ASN A 129 -5.60 -4.74 -3.05
CA ASN A 129 -6.58 -5.17 -2.07
C ASN A 129 -6.09 -6.43 -1.35
N VAL A 130 -5.86 -6.34 -0.04
CA VAL A 130 -5.31 -7.45 0.76
C VAL A 130 -6.44 -8.30 1.33
N SER A 131 -6.36 -9.62 1.12
CA SER A 131 -7.39 -10.56 1.60
C SER A 131 -6.83 -11.82 2.26
N GLY A 132 -5.69 -11.71 2.96
CA GLY A 132 -5.12 -12.83 3.70
C GLY A 132 -3.81 -12.52 4.43
N ASP A 133 -3.39 -13.50 5.23
CA ASP A 133 -2.24 -13.40 6.14
C ASP A 133 -0.89 -13.31 5.41
N ASN A 134 0.15 -12.92 6.15
CA ASN A 134 1.56 -13.00 5.74
C ASN A 134 1.87 -12.22 4.45
N THR A 135 1.19 -11.10 4.26
CA THR A 135 1.32 -10.27 3.05
C THR A 135 2.45 -9.25 3.21
N LEU A 136 3.30 -9.17 2.19
CA LEU A 136 4.35 -8.15 2.05
C LEU A 136 4.06 -7.29 0.84
N ILE A 137 3.91 -5.99 1.06
CA ILE A 137 3.82 -4.96 0.02
C ILE A 137 5.06 -4.10 0.15
N ARG A 138 6.02 -4.21 -0.78
CA ARG A 138 7.30 -3.53 -0.67
C ARG A 138 7.80 -2.89 -1.96
N ASP A 139 8.39 -1.71 -1.86
CA ASP A 139 9.05 -1.04 -2.97
C ASP A 139 8.12 -0.76 -4.18
N ASN A 140 6.79 -0.82 -4.02
CA ASN A 140 5.86 -0.59 -5.11
C ASN A 140 5.61 0.91 -5.32
N TYR A 141 5.26 1.26 -6.55
CA TYR A 141 4.79 2.57 -6.95
C TYR A 141 3.33 2.46 -7.41
N ILE A 142 2.42 3.06 -6.64
CA ILE A 142 0.97 3.06 -6.89
C ILE A 142 0.55 4.51 -7.15
N HIS A 143 0.00 4.79 -8.33
CA HIS A 143 -0.24 6.16 -8.80
C HIS A 143 -1.25 6.20 -9.94
N ASP A 144 -1.62 7.42 -10.38
CA ASP A 144 -2.55 7.63 -11.49
C ASP A 144 -3.87 6.85 -11.27
N MET A 145 -4.44 7.03 -10.07
CA MET A 145 -5.66 6.34 -9.66
C MET A 145 -6.82 6.71 -10.59
N LYS A 146 -7.59 5.71 -11.04
CA LYS A 146 -8.72 5.89 -11.98
C LYS A 146 -9.83 4.88 -11.72
N GLY A 147 -11.07 5.33 -11.88
CA GLY A 147 -12.23 4.48 -11.68
C GLY A 147 -13.50 5.11 -12.19
N THR A 148 -14.63 4.61 -11.71
CA THR A 148 -15.96 5.09 -12.07
C THR A 148 -16.48 6.08 -11.03
N ALA A 149 -17.67 6.63 -11.26
CA ALA A 149 -18.32 7.51 -10.29
C ALA A 149 -18.66 6.81 -8.95
N ASP A 150 -18.78 5.49 -8.97
CA ASP A 150 -19.10 4.66 -7.80
C ASP A 150 -17.85 4.08 -7.12
N SER A 151 -16.65 4.32 -7.68
CA SER A 151 -15.41 3.83 -7.11
C SER A 151 -15.06 4.58 -5.82
N HIS A 152 -14.69 3.82 -4.79
CA HIS A 152 -13.88 4.29 -3.69
C HIS A 152 -12.41 4.14 -4.08
N PHE A 153 -11.56 5.07 -3.65
CA PHE A 153 -10.15 5.08 -3.98
C PHE A 153 -9.34 4.94 -2.70
N ASP A 154 -8.86 3.74 -2.40
CA ASP A 154 -8.11 3.48 -1.18
C ASP A 154 -6.61 3.25 -1.44
N SER A 155 -6.23 3.07 -2.71
CA SER A 155 -4.88 2.71 -3.18
C SER A 155 -4.39 1.37 -2.60
N ILE A 156 -4.20 1.27 -1.29
CA ILE A 156 -4.04 0.00 -0.58
C ILE A 156 -5.26 -0.19 0.34
N GLN A 157 -6.11 -1.17 0.00
CA GLN A 157 -7.27 -1.54 0.80
C GLN A 157 -7.00 -2.80 1.61
N VAL A 158 -7.40 -2.78 2.87
CA VAL A 158 -7.41 -3.93 3.79
C VAL A 158 -8.75 -3.93 4.51
N ASP A 159 -9.53 -5.01 4.35
CA ASP A 159 -10.85 -5.13 4.99
C ASP A 159 -10.88 -6.18 6.12
N GLY A 160 -9.70 -6.52 6.66
CA GLY A 160 -9.57 -7.35 7.85
C GLY A 160 -9.50 -8.85 7.57
N LYS A 161 -9.69 -9.62 8.64
CA LYS A 161 -9.50 -11.09 8.67
C LYS A 161 -8.09 -11.49 8.23
N LEU A 162 -7.08 -10.82 8.78
CA LEU A 162 -5.69 -11.10 8.46
C LEU A 162 -4.75 -10.85 9.63
N SER A 163 -3.55 -11.39 9.49
CA SER A 163 -2.43 -11.19 10.38
C SER A 163 -1.10 -11.09 9.64
N ASN A 164 -0.11 -10.46 10.26
CA ASN A 164 1.26 -10.33 9.75
C ASN A 164 1.32 -9.62 8.38
N LEU A 165 0.79 -8.39 8.33
CA LEU A 165 0.86 -7.50 7.17
C LEU A 165 2.08 -6.58 7.28
N ARG A 166 2.88 -6.50 6.22
CA ARG A 166 4.00 -5.55 6.12
C ARG A 166 3.86 -4.69 4.88
N ILE A 167 3.78 -3.37 5.08
CA ILE A 167 3.74 -2.35 4.02
C ILE A 167 4.99 -1.51 4.19
N GLU A 168 5.97 -1.71 3.32
CA GLU A 168 7.33 -1.22 3.52
C GLU A 168 7.84 -0.45 2.29
N HIS A 169 8.29 0.78 2.47
CA HIS A 169 9.02 1.50 1.42
C HIS A 169 8.28 1.62 0.07
N ASN A 170 6.97 1.78 0.10
CA ASN A 170 6.17 2.04 -1.09
C ASN A 170 6.01 3.56 -1.33
N ALA A 171 5.70 3.93 -2.55
CA ALA A 171 5.25 5.27 -2.92
C ALA A 171 3.82 5.17 -3.47
N VAL A 172 2.87 5.75 -2.74
CA VAL A 172 1.44 5.55 -2.94
C VAL A 172 0.75 6.90 -3.03
N PHE A 173 0.11 7.14 -4.17
CA PHE A 173 -0.55 8.39 -4.51
C PHE A 173 -2.03 8.12 -4.75
N ASN A 174 -2.87 8.92 -4.10
CA ASN A 174 -4.29 9.04 -4.37
C ASN A 174 -4.62 10.50 -4.71
N GLU A 175 -4.57 10.80 -6.01
CA GLU A 175 -4.74 12.14 -6.56
C GLU A 175 -6.22 12.58 -6.64
N ILE A 176 -7.17 11.69 -6.36
CA ILE A 176 -8.61 11.92 -6.50
C ILE A 176 -9.20 12.66 -5.30
N GLY A 177 -8.48 12.69 -4.17
CA GLY A 177 -8.89 13.43 -2.97
C GLY A 177 -10.08 12.81 -2.23
N GLN A 178 -10.39 11.53 -2.50
CA GLN A 178 -11.37 10.77 -1.75
C GLN A 178 -10.83 9.41 -1.29
N THR A 179 -11.54 8.87 -0.31
CA THR A 179 -11.18 7.78 0.58
C THR A 179 -9.75 7.89 1.10
N SER A 180 -8.77 7.10 0.66
CA SER A 180 -7.47 7.04 1.34
C SER A 180 -6.30 6.66 0.44
N ALA A 181 -5.06 6.86 0.91
CA ALA A 181 -3.89 6.21 0.30
C ALA A 181 -3.59 4.85 0.97
N LEU A 182 -4.15 4.63 2.17
CA LEU A 182 -4.15 3.36 2.86
C LEU A 182 -5.39 3.27 3.75
N MET A 183 -6.19 2.23 3.55
CA MET A 183 -7.31 1.87 4.40
C MET A 183 -6.99 0.58 5.15
N LEU A 184 -7.04 0.63 6.48
CA LEU A 184 -7.07 -0.54 7.36
C LEU A 184 -8.43 -0.64 8.04
N ASP A 185 -9.37 -1.36 7.44
CA ASP A 185 -10.69 -1.68 7.98
C ASP A 185 -10.73 -3.12 8.50
N ASN A 186 -11.45 -3.37 9.59
CA ASN A 186 -11.64 -4.69 10.17
C ASN A 186 -12.95 -5.37 9.76
N TYR A 187 -13.65 -4.89 8.72
CA TYR A 187 -15.00 -5.32 8.35
C TYR A 187 -15.20 -6.86 8.31
N TRP A 188 -14.28 -7.61 7.70
CA TRP A 188 -14.38 -9.07 7.56
C TRP A 188 -13.81 -9.87 8.73
N GLY A 189 -13.17 -9.22 9.70
CA GLY A 189 -12.54 -9.89 10.83
C GLY A 189 -11.38 -9.09 11.42
N PRO A 190 -10.69 -9.63 12.44
CA PRO A 190 -9.59 -8.95 13.09
C PRO A 190 -8.44 -8.62 12.14
N ILE A 191 -7.70 -7.56 12.46
CA ILE A 191 -6.37 -7.27 11.93
C ILE A 191 -5.40 -7.41 13.09
N ASP A 192 -4.36 -8.22 12.94
CA ASP A 192 -3.37 -8.45 14.00
C ASP A 192 -1.94 -8.43 13.46
N HIS A 193 -1.05 -7.66 14.08
CA HIS A 193 0.33 -7.46 13.62
C HIS A 193 0.41 -6.86 12.20
N ALA A 194 0.19 -5.55 12.10
CA ALA A 194 0.41 -4.80 10.86
C ALA A 194 1.53 -3.77 11.05
N ARG A 195 2.55 -3.80 10.19
CA ARG A 195 3.67 -2.86 10.24
C ARG A 195 3.77 -2.07 8.94
N ILE A 196 3.60 -0.76 9.07
CA ILE A 196 3.61 0.20 7.99
C ILE A 196 4.83 1.08 8.19
N GLU A 197 5.88 0.83 7.42
CA GLU A 197 7.19 1.43 7.63
C GLU A 197 7.74 2.12 6.40
N ARG A 198 8.28 3.34 6.59
CA ARG A 198 9.05 4.06 5.58
C ARG A 198 8.34 4.19 4.24
N ASN A 199 7.01 4.36 4.22
CA ASN A 199 6.25 4.58 2.99
C ASN A 199 6.07 6.08 2.73
N LEU A 200 5.89 6.43 1.47
CA LEU A 200 5.40 7.72 1.02
C LEU A 200 3.91 7.57 0.69
N PHE A 201 3.05 8.23 1.46
CA PHE A 201 1.60 8.29 1.18
C PHE A 201 1.20 9.71 0.82
N VAL A 202 0.51 9.89 -0.31
CA VAL A 202 0.09 11.20 -0.81
C VAL A 202 -1.38 11.19 -1.15
N GLY A 203 -2.10 12.21 -0.67
CA GLY A 203 -3.50 12.46 -1.01
C GLY A 203 -4.52 11.69 -0.16
N GLY A 204 -5.67 11.39 -0.76
CA GLY A 204 -6.86 10.84 -0.08
C GLY A 204 -7.74 11.89 0.61
N GLY A 205 -8.84 11.43 1.21
CA GLY A 205 -9.70 12.23 2.09
C GLY A 205 -9.01 12.45 3.44
N TYR A 206 -8.81 11.39 4.22
CA TYR A 206 -7.64 11.30 5.08
C TYR A 206 -6.61 10.42 4.38
N THR A 207 -5.32 10.68 4.59
CA THR A 207 -4.28 9.90 3.91
C THR A 207 -4.24 8.46 4.36
N VAL A 208 -4.45 8.23 5.66
CA VAL A 208 -4.53 6.89 6.24
C VAL A 208 -5.78 6.78 7.10
N TYR A 209 -6.47 5.65 6.96
CA TYR A 209 -7.55 5.26 7.85
C TYR A 209 -7.18 4.01 8.62
N ILE A 210 -7.57 3.99 9.89
CA ILE A 210 -7.87 2.76 10.62
C ILE A 210 -9.35 2.84 10.97
N ASN A 211 -10.15 2.01 10.31
CA ASN A 211 -11.58 1.92 10.52
C ASN A 211 -11.91 0.66 11.31
N GLU A 212 -12.82 0.82 12.26
CA GLU A 212 -13.38 -0.30 13.00
C GLU A 212 -14.90 -0.30 12.85
N VAL A 213 -15.47 -1.48 12.65
CA VAL A 213 -16.92 -1.69 12.76
C VAL A 213 -17.41 -1.24 14.13
N ALA A 214 -18.65 -0.77 14.20
CA ALA A 214 -19.23 -0.35 15.48
C ALA A 214 -19.33 -1.54 16.46
N LYS A 215 -19.11 -1.26 17.75
CA LYS A 215 -19.16 -2.28 18.81
C LYS A 215 -20.50 -3.02 18.81
N GLY A 216 -20.43 -4.34 18.67
CA GLY A 216 -21.60 -5.23 18.67
C GLY A 216 -22.23 -5.47 17.30
N GLN A 217 -21.66 -4.95 16.20
CA GLN A 217 -22.07 -5.38 14.87
C GLN A 217 -21.74 -6.87 14.64
N PRO A 218 -22.62 -7.61 13.93
CA PRO A 218 -22.36 -9.01 13.55
C PRO A 218 -21.32 -9.04 12.43
N GLY A 219 -20.05 -8.97 12.82
CA GLY A 219 -18.92 -8.89 11.90
C GLY A 219 -17.69 -8.26 12.56
N GLY A 220 -16.60 -8.22 11.80
CA GLY A 220 -15.32 -7.65 12.19
C GLY A 220 -14.58 -8.30 13.35
N GLY A 221 -13.66 -7.56 13.96
CA GLY A 221 -12.78 -8.06 15.01
C GLY A 221 -11.87 -6.97 15.58
N ARG A 222 -11.05 -7.29 16.57
CA ARG A 222 -10.11 -6.28 17.12
C ARG A 222 -9.03 -5.94 16.10
N VAL A 223 -8.61 -4.67 16.07
CA VAL A 223 -7.39 -4.24 15.37
C VAL A 223 -6.27 -4.17 16.42
N THR A 224 -5.30 -5.06 16.36
CA THR A 224 -4.25 -5.19 17.38
C THR A 224 -2.84 -5.16 16.78
N ASP A 225 -1.89 -4.68 17.57
CA ASP A 225 -0.46 -4.59 17.20
C ASP A 225 -0.22 -3.93 15.82
N VAL A 226 -0.79 -2.74 15.64
CA VAL A 226 -0.57 -1.93 14.44
C VAL A 226 0.49 -0.86 14.71
N VAL A 227 1.49 -0.77 13.84
CA VAL A 227 2.62 0.13 13.98
C VAL A 227 2.84 0.92 12.68
N PHE A 228 2.85 2.25 12.80
CA PHE A 228 3.25 3.18 11.75
C PHE A 228 4.56 3.85 12.13
N VAL A 229 5.61 3.60 11.36
CA VAL A 229 6.95 4.09 11.68
C VAL A 229 7.67 4.72 10.50
N ASP A 230 8.19 5.91 10.71
CA ASP A 230 9.04 6.65 9.76
C ASP A 230 8.42 6.82 8.37
N ASN A 231 7.08 6.91 8.27
CA ASN A 231 6.40 7.19 6.99
C ASN A 231 6.42 8.70 6.69
N LEU A 232 6.39 9.03 5.40
CA LEU A 232 6.25 10.40 4.90
C LEU A 232 4.84 10.56 4.30
N LEU A 233 4.05 11.50 4.80
CA LEU A 233 2.65 11.68 4.40
C LEU A 233 2.39 13.12 3.98
N THR A 234 1.57 13.36 2.96
CA THR A 234 0.85 14.65 2.87
C THR A 234 -0.45 14.56 3.66
N ALA A 235 -1.06 15.68 4.04
CA ALA A 235 -2.44 15.64 4.52
C ALA A 235 -3.38 15.45 3.33
N GLY A 236 -4.41 14.60 3.50
CA GLY A 236 -5.56 14.57 2.61
C GLY A 236 -6.47 15.78 2.81
N ALA A 237 -7.64 15.77 2.17
CA ALA A 237 -8.65 16.83 2.30
C ALA A 237 -9.06 17.15 3.75
N TYR A 238 -9.05 16.16 4.64
CA TYR A 238 -9.46 16.26 6.04
C TYR A 238 -8.31 16.08 7.04
N GLY A 239 -7.16 15.55 6.61
CA GLY A 239 -5.99 15.40 7.46
C GLY A 239 -5.11 14.19 7.10
N PHE A 240 -4.13 13.89 7.96
CA PHE A 240 -3.23 12.74 7.77
C PHE A 240 -3.87 11.41 8.15
N TRP A 241 -4.62 11.39 9.26
CA TRP A 241 -5.11 10.17 9.88
C TRP A 241 -6.57 10.31 10.31
N ASP A 242 -7.37 9.29 10.01
CA ASP A 242 -8.60 8.98 10.75
C ASP A 242 -8.39 7.63 11.44
N ILE A 243 -8.26 7.63 12.78
CA ILE A 243 -7.87 6.44 13.55
C ILE A 243 -8.95 6.14 14.58
N ARG A 244 -9.63 5.01 14.36
CA ARG A 244 -10.62 4.40 15.25
C ARG A 244 -10.00 3.25 16.03
N THR A 245 -10.30 3.19 17.33
CA THR A 245 -9.66 2.27 18.30
C THR A 245 -10.65 1.85 19.39
N GLU A 246 -11.93 1.73 19.05
CA GLU A 246 -13.03 1.35 19.94
C GLU A 246 -13.03 -0.14 20.31
N LEU A 247 -12.47 -1.00 19.45
CA LEU A 247 -12.39 -2.45 19.58
C LEU A 247 -10.95 -2.93 19.79
N GLY A 248 -10.01 -2.28 19.12
CA GLY A 248 -8.61 -2.62 19.07
C GLY A 248 -7.70 -1.92 20.08
N ASP A 249 -6.41 -2.10 19.87
CA ASP A 249 -5.39 -1.33 20.56
C ASP A 249 -5.16 0.00 19.82
N ARG A 250 -4.67 1.03 20.51
CA ARG A 250 -4.21 2.24 19.81
C ARG A 250 -2.96 1.91 19.00
N PRO A 251 -2.88 2.28 17.71
CA PRO A 251 -1.69 2.03 16.92
C PRO A 251 -0.50 2.79 17.50
N VAL A 252 0.68 2.19 17.38
CA VAL A 252 1.94 2.87 17.69
C VAL A 252 2.32 3.76 16.51
N LEU A 253 2.32 5.06 16.70
CA LEU A 253 2.75 6.03 15.69
C LEU A 253 4.10 6.61 16.11
N SER A 254 5.12 6.54 15.27
CA SER A 254 6.47 7.04 15.62
C SER A 254 7.24 7.52 14.39
N GLY A 255 7.86 8.70 14.47
CA GLY A 255 8.76 9.18 13.41
C GLY A 255 8.09 9.55 12.07
N ASN A 256 6.78 9.41 11.94
CA ASN A 256 6.03 9.78 10.75
C ASN A 256 6.06 11.29 10.53
N ARG A 257 6.28 11.76 9.31
CA ARG A 257 6.48 13.17 9.03
C ARG A 257 5.54 13.65 7.95
N ASP A 258 5.13 14.89 8.09
CA ASP A 258 4.50 15.63 7.00
C ASP A 258 5.56 15.85 5.91
N ARG A 259 5.25 15.38 4.70
CA ARG A 259 6.07 15.54 3.51
C ARG A 259 6.33 17.00 3.19
N VAL A 260 5.36 17.89 3.42
CA VAL A 260 5.49 19.28 3.00
C VAL A 260 6.39 20.04 3.97
N SER A 261 6.14 19.93 5.27
CA SER A 261 6.90 20.68 6.28
C SER A 261 8.11 19.96 6.85
N GLY A 262 8.26 18.64 6.62
CA GLY A 262 9.27 17.78 7.25
C GLY A 262 9.06 17.53 8.75
N ARG A 263 8.00 18.10 9.34
CA ARG A 263 7.72 18.03 10.78
C ARG A 263 7.08 16.71 11.15
N LEU A 264 7.25 16.29 12.40
CA LEU A 264 6.50 15.16 12.95
C LEU A 264 5.00 15.48 12.92
N ILE A 265 4.21 14.53 12.45
CA ILE A 265 2.75 14.62 12.51
C ILE A 265 2.31 14.51 14.00
N PRO A 266 1.29 15.25 14.46
CA PRO A 266 0.84 15.17 15.85
C PRO A 266 0.39 13.76 16.29
N GLY A 267 0.45 13.49 17.60
CA GLY A 267 -0.07 12.24 18.18
C GLY A 267 0.90 11.06 18.19
N GLN A 268 2.20 11.30 18.06
CA GLN A 268 3.22 10.25 17.96
C GLN A 268 3.99 10.00 19.26
N SER A 269 4.38 8.74 19.45
CA SER A 269 5.28 8.25 20.49
C SER A 269 6.75 8.57 20.16
N ALA A 270 7.62 8.55 21.17
CA ALA A 270 9.05 8.77 20.98
C ALA A 270 9.71 7.64 20.14
N PRO A 271 10.72 7.95 19.28
CA PRO A 271 11.33 7.02 18.32
C PRO A 271 11.87 5.69 18.90
N GLU A 272 12.29 5.67 20.17
CA GLU A 272 12.94 4.51 20.79
C GLU A 272 11.97 3.38 21.15
N ALA A 273 10.66 3.64 21.24
CA ALA A 273 9.68 2.64 21.67
C ALA A 273 9.39 1.52 20.64
N VAL A 274 9.85 1.67 19.38
CA VAL A 274 9.38 0.85 18.24
C VAL A 274 10.35 -0.25 17.80
N ARG A 275 11.64 -0.17 18.17
CA ARG A 275 12.64 -1.20 17.80
C ARG A 275 12.54 -2.49 18.64
N SER A 276 11.69 -2.50 19.69
CA SER A 276 11.61 -3.60 20.66
C SER A 276 10.38 -4.50 20.53
N ALA A 277 9.57 -4.39 19.48
CA ALA A 277 8.57 -5.40 19.16
C ALA A 277 9.29 -6.69 18.72
N LYS A 278 9.74 -7.49 19.70
CA LYS A 278 10.32 -8.80 19.47
C LYS A 278 9.30 -9.64 18.68
N PRO A 279 9.71 -10.35 17.62
CA PRO A 279 8.86 -11.42 17.10
C PRO A 279 8.55 -12.39 18.24
N ARG A 280 7.26 -12.65 18.49
CA ARG A 280 6.88 -13.76 19.36
C ARG A 280 7.46 -15.04 18.76
N PRO A 281 8.05 -15.94 19.57
CA PRO A 281 8.53 -17.22 19.04
C PRO A 281 7.37 -17.94 18.36
N ALA A 282 7.64 -18.50 17.18
CA ALA A 282 6.69 -19.37 16.50
C ALA A 282 6.28 -20.49 17.47
N SER A 283 4.98 -20.64 17.69
CA SER A 283 4.47 -21.81 18.41
C SER A 283 4.78 -23.05 17.58
N GLU A 284 5.49 -24.00 18.19
CA GLU A 284 5.68 -25.38 17.71
C GLU A 284 4.35 -26.09 17.45
#